data_AF-A0A350P7Y8-F1
#
_entry.id   AF-A0A350P7Y8-F1
#
_cell.length_a   1.000
_cell.length_b   1.000
_cell.length_c   1.000
_cell.angle_alpha   90.00
_cell.angle_beta   90.00
_cell.angle_gamma   90.00
#
_symmetry.space_group_name_H-M   'P 1'
#
loop_
_entity.id
_entity.type
_entity.pdbx_description
1 polymer ?
#
loop_
_entity_poly.entity_id
_entity_poly.type
_entity_poly.pdbx_seq_one_letter_code
_entity_poly.pdbx_strand_id
1 'polypeptide(L)'
;PRVVVFHEKEGRRHAHCVWSRINTDEMKAVNISHPKLKLNDLSKSLYFEHGWKLPEGFKDKTKKNPLNFTRAEWQQAQRVGRKASDIKSELQECWAISDTKTSFEHALREKGYFLAKGDKRGFVALDVYGEVYSLTRQLGQKAEALE
;
A
#
# COMPACT_ATOMS: atom_id res chain seq x y z
N PRO A 1 6.18 -29.17 -14.34
CA PRO A 1 6.19 -28.35 -15.59
C PRO A 1 6.29 -26.85 -15.30
N ARG A 2 6.91 -26.04 -16.17
CA ARG A 2 6.95 -24.57 -16.04
C ARG A 2 6.85 -23.87 -17.40
N VAL A 3 6.33 -22.65 -17.39
CA VAL A 3 6.30 -21.71 -18.52
C VAL A 3 7.03 -20.44 -18.09
N VAL A 4 7.85 -19.88 -18.98
CA VAL A 4 8.55 -18.61 -18.76
C VAL A 4 8.24 -17.69 -19.91
N VAL A 5 7.67 -16.51 -19.61
CA VAL A 5 7.32 -15.48 -20.59
C VAL A 5 8.14 -14.24 -20.30
N PHE A 6 8.74 -13.66 -21.34
CA PHE A 6 9.48 -12.40 -21.23
C PHE A 6 8.68 -11.27 -21.85
N HIS A 7 8.70 -10.10 -21.23
CA HIS A 7 8.21 -8.86 -21.80
C HIS A 7 9.10 -7.69 -21.40
N GLU A 8 8.98 -6.57 -22.10
CA GLU A 8 9.67 -5.34 -21.76
C GLU A 8 8.74 -4.44 -20.94
N LYS A 9 9.25 -3.95 -19.81
CA LYS A 9 8.55 -2.98 -18.97
C LYS A 9 9.49 -1.84 -18.65
N GLU A 10 9.18 -0.64 -19.13
CA GLU A 10 9.97 0.58 -18.87
C GLU A 10 11.45 0.38 -19.25
N GLY A 11 11.73 -0.17 -20.44
CA GLY A 11 13.09 -0.44 -20.92
C GLY A 11 13.81 -1.61 -20.22
N ARG A 12 13.14 -2.32 -19.29
CA ARG A 12 13.71 -3.46 -18.58
C ARG A 12 13.07 -4.75 -19.06
N ARG A 13 13.91 -5.72 -19.44
CA ARG A 13 13.46 -7.09 -19.74
C ARG A 13 13.02 -7.76 -18.44
N HIS A 14 11.77 -8.18 -18.39
CA HIS A 14 11.16 -8.78 -17.21
C HIS A 14 10.64 -10.18 -17.55
N ALA A 15 10.91 -11.15 -16.69
CA ALA A 15 10.47 -12.53 -16.85
C ALA A 15 9.32 -12.86 -15.89
N HIS A 16 8.21 -13.35 -16.42
CA HIS A 16 7.16 -14.01 -15.65
C HIS A 16 7.36 -15.51 -15.73
N CYS A 17 7.60 -16.13 -14.58
CA CYS A 17 7.78 -17.57 -14.49
C CYS A 17 6.58 -18.19 -13.77
N VAL A 18 5.95 -19.17 -14.41
CA VAL A 18 4.79 -19.90 -13.91
C VAL A 18 5.14 -21.36 -13.78
N TRP A 19 4.98 -21.93 -12.59
CA TRP A 19 5.18 -23.36 -12.35
C TRP A 19 3.83 -24.05 -12.16
N SER A 20 3.67 -25.21 -12.78
CA SER A 20 2.56 -26.10 -12.47
C SER A 20 2.71 -26.61 -11.05
N ARG A 21 1.63 -26.51 -10.27
CA ARG A 21 1.54 -27.05 -8.91
C ARG A 21 1.07 -28.50 -8.88
N ILE A 22 0.84 -29.14 -10.02
CA ILE A 22 0.38 -30.53 -10.06
C ILE A 22 1.59 -31.45 -9.93
N ASN A 23 1.60 -32.26 -8.87
CA ASN A 23 2.43 -33.45 -8.78
C ASN A 23 1.81 -34.49 -9.73
N THR A 24 2.53 -34.79 -10.81
CA THR A 24 2.07 -35.68 -11.88
C THR A 24 2.08 -37.15 -11.48
N ASP A 25 2.87 -37.53 -10.48
CA ASP A 25 2.98 -38.93 -10.03
C ASP A 25 1.75 -39.32 -9.21
N GLU A 26 1.27 -38.41 -8.36
CA GLU A 26 0.08 -38.62 -7.52
C GLU A 26 -1.20 -38.01 -8.11
N MET A 27 -1.08 -37.24 -9.20
CA MET A 27 -2.15 -36.44 -9.80
C MET A 27 -2.84 -35.50 -8.80
N LYS A 28 -2.05 -34.88 -7.91
CA LYS A 28 -2.53 -33.97 -6.85
C LYS A 28 -1.88 -32.59 -6.92
N ALA A 29 -2.61 -31.57 -6.51
CA ALA A 29 -2.06 -30.23 -6.35
C ALA A 29 -1.20 -30.13 -5.07
N VAL A 30 0.03 -29.67 -5.21
CA VAL A 30 0.95 -29.37 -4.10
C VAL A 30 0.34 -28.26 -3.26
N ASN A 31 0.05 -28.54 -1.99
CA ASN A 31 -0.43 -27.53 -1.04
C ASN A 31 0.67 -26.53 -0.71
N ILE A 32 0.38 -25.24 -0.86
CA ILE A 32 1.29 -24.16 -0.48
C ILE A 32 0.69 -23.46 0.73
N SER A 33 1.03 -23.95 1.92
CA SER A 33 0.64 -23.33 3.17
C SER A 33 1.46 -22.06 3.44
N HIS A 34 0.76 -20.99 3.82
CA HIS A 34 1.34 -19.70 4.25
C HIS A 34 2.40 -19.10 3.31
N PRO A 35 2.16 -18.98 1.99
CA PRO A 35 3.17 -18.53 1.03
C PRO A 35 3.75 -17.15 1.39
N LYS A 36 2.92 -16.22 1.88
CA LYS A 36 3.36 -14.88 2.26
C LYS A 36 4.37 -14.89 3.42
N LEU A 37 4.20 -15.78 4.40
CA LEU A 37 5.12 -15.90 5.54
C LEU A 37 6.42 -16.57 5.09
N LYS A 38 6.32 -17.69 4.37
CA LYS A 38 7.50 -18.41 3.87
C LYS A 38 8.36 -17.57 2.92
N LEU A 39 7.74 -16.82 2.01
CA LEU A 39 8.45 -15.91 1.10
C LEU A 39 9.08 -14.72 1.84
N ASN A 40 8.47 -14.28 2.94
CA ASN A 40 9.03 -13.25 3.80
C ASN A 40 10.29 -13.74 4.51
N ASP A 41 10.27 -14.96 5.06
CA ASP A 41 11.43 -15.59 5.71
C ASP A 41 12.56 -15.87 4.70
N LEU A 42 12.24 -16.36 3.50
CA LEU A 42 13.20 -16.53 2.42
C LEU A 42 13.83 -15.20 2.02
N SER A 43 13.01 -14.15 1.87
CA SER A 43 13.53 -12.82 1.55
C SER A 43 14.50 -12.33 2.62
N LYS A 44 14.20 -12.47 3.91
CA LYS A 44 15.14 -12.11 4.99
C LYS A 44 16.45 -12.90 4.90
N SER A 45 16.35 -14.20 4.63
CA SER A 45 17.52 -15.08 4.50
C SER A 45 18.45 -14.58 3.38
N LEU A 46 17.89 -14.19 2.23
CA LEU A 46 18.65 -13.60 1.13
C LEU A 46 19.34 -12.28 1.50
N TYR A 47 18.70 -11.42 2.31
CA TYR A 47 19.35 -10.20 2.81
C TYR A 47 20.59 -10.53 3.66
N PHE A 48 20.50 -11.53 4.54
CA PHE A 48 21.63 -11.96 5.35
C PHE A 48 22.73 -12.62 4.52
N GLU A 49 22.37 -13.51 3.61
CA GLU A 49 23.29 -14.22 2.71
C GLU A 49 24.13 -13.25 1.87
N HIS A 50 23.50 -12.21 1.32
CA HIS A 50 24.17 -11.22 0.47
C HIS A 50 24.72 -10.01 1.24
N GLY A 51 24.62 -9.98 2.58
CA GLY A 51 25.08 -8.86 3.40
C GLY A 51 24.35 -7.54 3.12
N TRP A 52 23.12 -7.60 2.60
CA TRP A 52 22.33 -6.41 2.31
C TRP A 52 21.71 -5.82 3.58
N LYS A 53 21.58 -4.49 3.60
CA LYS A 53 20.91 -3.80 4.70
C LYS A 53 19.42 -4.12 4.69
N LEU A 54 18.96 -4.85 5.69
CA LEU A 54 17.54 -5.15 5.86
C LEU A 54 16.74 -3.86 6.14
N PRO A 55 15.63 -3.59 5.42
CA PRO A 55 14.78 -2.43 5.66
C PRO A 55 14.24 -2.39 7.10
N GLU A 56 14.10 -1.18 7.67
CA GLU A 56 13.65 -1.01 9.06
C GLU A 56 12.25 -1.59 9.31
N GLY A 57 11.30 -1.33 8.40
CA GLY A 57 9.95 -1.91 8.45
C GLY A 57 9.92 -3.45 8.33
N PHE A 58 11.03 -4.04 7.89
CA PHE A 58 11.21 -5.48 7.75
C PHE A 58 11.81 -6.12 9.01
N LYS A 59 12.61 -5.35 9.77
CA LYS A 59 13.07 -5.69 11.12
C LYS A 59 11.93 -5.54 12.14
N ASP A 60 11.24 -4.41 12.08
CA ASP A 60 10.20 -4.02 13.02
C ASP A 60 8.99 -3.45 12.27
N LYS A 61 7.82 -4.05 12.49
CA LYS A 61 6.58 -3.63 11.83
C LYS A 61 6.13 -2.23 12.21
N THR A 62 6.59 -1.70 13.35
CA THR A 62 6.27 -0.33 13.80
C THR A 62 7.06 0.72 13.03
N LYS A 63 8.24 0.37 12.50
CA LYS A 63 9.12 1.24 11.70
C LYS A 63 8.83 1.20 10.21
N LYS A 64 7.61 0.79 9.82
CA LYS A 64 7.19 0.85 8.42
C LYS A 64 7.13 2.29 7.97
N ASN A 65 7.50 2.53 6.71
CA ASN A 65 7.32 3.84 6.11
C ASN A 65 5.82 4.24 6.21
N PRO A 66 5.48 5.37 6.85
CA PRO A 66 4.10 5.82 7.00
C PRO A 66 3.43 6.15 5.66
N LEU A 67 4.23 6.43 4.62
CA LEU A 67 3.78 6.69 3.25
C LEU A 67 3.55 5.41 2.43
N ASN A 68 3.66 4.22 3.02
CA ASN A 68 3.32 2.99 2.34
C ASN A 68 1.85 2.96 1.91
N PHE A 69 1.61 2.46 0.70
CA PHE A 69 0.28 2.33 0.12
C PHE A 69 0.10 0.96 -0.51
N THR A 70 -1.15 0.60 -0.74
CA THR A 70 -1.55 -0.64 -1.40
C THR A 70 -1.71 -0.45 -2.90
N ARG A 71 -1.77 -1.56 -3.63
CA ARG A 71 -2.03 -1.55 -5.07
C ARG A 71 -3.32 -0.80 -5.43
N ALA A 72 -4.37 -0.90 -4.61
CA ALA A 72 -5.63 -0.20 -4.85
C ALA A 72 -5.48 1.32 -4.73
N GLU A 73 -4.75 1.79 -3.70
CA GLU A 73 -4.44 3.22 -3.52
C GLU A 73 -3.55 3.74 -4.64
N TRP A 74 -2.57 2.94 -5.09
CA TRP A 74 -1.76 3.27 -6.26
C TRP A 74 -2.62 3.41 -7.52
N GLN A 75 -3.49 2.44 -7.82
CA GLN A 75 -4.39 2.50 -8.97
C GLN A 75 -5.33 3.70 -8.91
N GLN A 76 -5.84 4.03 -7.71
CA GLN A 76 -6.65 5.21 -7.48
C GLN A 76 -5.90 6.50 -7.80
N ALA A 77 -4.70 6.68 -7.24
CA ALA A 77 -3.88 7.85 -7.50
C ALA A 77 -3.53 8.00 -9.00
N GLN A 78 -3.32 6.89 -9.70
CA GLN A 78 -3.07 6.90 -11.14
C GLN A 78 -4.25 7.41 -11.97
N ARG A 79 -5.50 7.23 -11.52
CA ARG A 79 -6.68 7.75 -12.24
C ARG A 79 -6.70 9.28 -12.30
N VAL A 80 -6.13 9.93 -11.29
CA VAL A 80 -6.01 11.39 -11.19
C VAL A 80 -4.61 11.89 -11.54
N GLY A 81 -3.74 11.02 -12.08
CA GLY A 81 -2.38 11.39 -12.50
C GLY A 81 -1.43 11.72 -11.35
N ARG A 82 -1.74 11.29 -10.12
CA ARG A 82 -0.96 11.58 -8.91
C ARG A 82 -0.24 10.34 -8.38
N LYS A 83 0.72 10.57 -7.47
CA LYS A 83 1.38 9.51 -6.70
C LYS A 83 0.65 9.28 -5.39
N ALA A 84 0.42 8.01 -5.06
CA ALA A 84 -0.26 7.64 -3.81
C ALA A 84 0.54 8.03 -2.55
N SER A 85 1.87 8.06 -2.63
CA SER A 85 2.73 8.57 -1.54
C SER A 85 2.45 10.04 -1.23
N ASP A 86 2.26 10.85 -2.26
CA ASP A 86 2.16 12.31 -2.15
C ASP A 86 0.80 12.67 -1.56
N ILE A 87 -0.28 12.04 -2.06
CA ILE A 87 -1.63 12.14 -1.46
C ILE A 87 -1.59 11.78 0.02
N LYS A 88 -0.90 10.69 0.37
CA LYS A 88 -0.83 10.22 1.76
C LYS A 88 -0.02 11.19 2.63
N SER A 89 1.08 11.75 2.11
CA SER A 89 1.88 12.76 2.80
C SER A 89 1.06 14.02 3.08
N GLU A 90 0.38 14.54 2.07
CA GLU A 90 -0.43 15.76 2.20
C GLU A 90 -1.54 15.60 3.24
N LEU A 91 -2.24 14.46 3.25
CA LEU A 91 -3.27 14.20 4.25
C LEU A 91 -2.67 14.12 5.67
N GLN A 92 -1.51 13.47 5.82
CA GLN A 92 -0.79 13.39 7.10
C GLN A 92 -0.29 14.77 7.57
N GLU A 93 0.20 15.60 6.66
CA GLU A 93 0.61 16.98 6.94
C GLU A 93 -0.57 17.81 7.42
N CYS A 94 -1.71 17.77 6.70
CA CYS A 94 -2.93 18.47 7.11
C CYS A 94 -3.39 18.03 8.51
N TRP A 95 -3.28 16.74 8.83
CA TRP A 95 -3.60 16.22 10.15
C TRP A 95 -2.63 16.72 11.22
N ALA A 96 -1.33 16.71 10.95
CA ALA A 96 -0.30 17.07 11.92
C ALA A 96 -0.31 18.54 12.33
N ILE A 97 -0.76 19.44 11.44
CA ILE A 97 -0.83 20.89 11.71
C ILE A 97 -2.18 21.33 12.32
N SER A 98 -3.12 20.40 12.50
CA SER A 98 -4.49 20.72 12.86
C SER A 98 -4.84 20.23 14.25
N ASP A 99 -5.20 21.16 15.12
CA ASP A 99 -5.62 20.85 16.51
C ASP A 99 -7.14 20.75 16.66
N THR A 100 -7.90 21.24 15.67
CA THR A 100 -9.36 21.24 15.68
C THR A 100 -9.92 20.71 14.36
N LYS A 101 -11.19 20.28 14.38
CA LYS A 101 -11.91 19.89 13.17
C LYS A 101 -11.94 21.01 12.13
N THR A 102 -12.15 22.25 12.56
CA THR A 102 -12.22 23.41 11.66
C THR A 102 -10.87 23.70 11.00
N SER A 103 -9.77 23.64 11.77
CA SER A 103 -8.43 23.80 11.20
C SER A 103 -8.08 22.66 10.24
N PHE A 104 -8.50 21.43 10.55
CA PHE A 104 -8.29 20.27 9.68
C PHE A 104 -9.07 20.39 8.36
N GLU A 105 -10.33 20.79 8.42
CA GLU A 105 -11.14 21.04 7.21
C GLU A 105 -10.55 22.17 6.36
N HIS A 106 -10.03 23.22 6.98
CA HIS A 106 -9.34 24.30 6.27
C HIS A 106 -8.07 23.81 5.57
N ALA A 107 -7.20 23.09 6.30
CA ALA A 107 -5.97 22.52 5.74
C ALA A 107 -6.24 21.55 4.58
N LEU A 108 -7.28 20.73 4.68
CA LEU A 108 -7.73 19.87 3.59
C LEU A 108 -8.14 20.71 2.36
N ARG A 109 -8.95 21.75 2.55
CA ARG A 109 -9.43 22.61 1.46
C ARG A 109 -8.30 23.32 0.73
N GLU A 110 -7.28 23.80 1.42
CA GLU A 110 -6.08 24.40 0.81
C GLU A 110 -5.35 23.44 -0.13
N LYS A 111 -5.37 22.14 0.19
CA LYS A 111 -4.79 21.07 -0.63
C LYS A 111 -5.75 20.51 -1.69
N GLY A 112 -6.96 21.07 -1.81
CA GLY A 112 -7.97 20.64 -2.78
C GLY A 112 -8.79 19.43 -2.33
N TYR A 113 -8.86 19.17 -1.02
CA TYR A 113 -9.68 18.12 -0.42
C TYR A 113 -10.87 18.66 0.35
N PHE A 114 -11.97 17.93 0.35
CA PHE A 114 -13.17 18.22 1.11
C PHE A 114 -13.41 17.12 2.15
N LEU A 115 -13.61 17.53 3.40
CA LEU A 115 -13.97 16.60 4.48
C LEU A 115 -15.45 16.21 4.34
N ALA A 116 -15.73 14.91 4.36
CA ALA A 116 -17.09 14.40 4.38
C ALA A 116 -17.24 13.26 5.37
N LYS A 117 -18.47 12.99 5.80
CA LYS A 117 -18.82 11.85 6.63
C LYS A 117 -19.30 10.71 5.72
N GLY A 118 -18.61 9.57 5.74
CA GLY A 118 -19.03 8.39 4.99
C GLY A 118 -20.10 7.58 5.74
N ASP A 119 -20.95 6.88 4.98
CA ASP A 119 -22.12 6.17 5.53
C ASP A 119 -21.78 5.01 6.48
N LYS A 120 -20.62 4.36 6.27
CA LYS A 120 -20.23 3.14 7.01
C LYS A 120 -18.94 3.25 7.81
N ARG A 121 -18.05 4.19 7.47
CA ARG A 121 -16.65 4.17 7.91
C ARG A 121 -16.08 5.58 8.09
N GLY A 122 -16.59 6.28 9.10
CA GLY A 122 -16.01 7.53 9.61
C GLY A 122 -15.88 8.64 8.57
N PHE A 123 -14.95 9.56 8.83
CA PHE A 123 -14.65 10.66 7.93
C PHE A 123 -13.80 10.21 6.73
N VAL A 124 -14.08 10.81 5.58
CA VAL A 124 -13.35 10.64 4.32
C VAL A 124 -12.94 12.01 3.78
N ALA A 125 -11.86 12.04 3.01
CA ALA A 125 -11.52 13.19 2.18
C ALA A 125 -11.94 12.90 0.74
N LEU A 126 -12.54 13.87 0.07
CA LEU A 126 -12.81 13.84 -1.37
C LEU A 126 -11.90 14.83 -2.06
N ASP A 127 -11.33 14.49 -3.21
CA ASP A 127 -10.66 15.48 -4.06
C ASP A 127 -11.62 16.11 -5.08
N VAL A 128 -11.12 17.12 -5.80
CA VAL A 128 -11.82 17.81 -6.89
C VAL A 128 -12.21 16.90 -8.06
N TYR A 129 -11.63 15.70 -8.16
CA TYR A 129 -11.92 14.72 -9.21
C TYR A 129 -12.98 13.69 -8.77
N GLY A 130 -13.45 13.77 -7.51
CA GLY A 130 -14.43 12.87 -6.95
C GLY A 130 -13.85 11.57 -6.40
N GLU A 131 -12.52 11.45 -6.27
CA GLU A 131 -11.91 10.30 -5.60
C GLU A 131 -12.08 10.39 -4.09
N VAL A 132 -12.38 9.25 -3.47
CA VAL A 132 -12.66 9.15 -2.04
C VAL A 132 -11.48 8.49 -1.31
N TYR A 133 -10.98 9.16 -0.27
CA TYR A 133 -9.85 8.73 0.54
C TYR A 133 -10.29 8.47 1.99
N SER A 134 -10.11 7.24 2.46
CA SER A 134 -10.40 6.87 3.85
C SER A 134 -9.36 7.47 4.80
N LEU A 135 -9.77 8.41 5.66
CA LEU A 135 -8.85 9.14 6.54
C LEU A 135 -8.19 8.24 7.59
N THR A 136 -8.93 7.30 8.18
CA THR A 136 -8.35 6.31 9.12
C THR A 136 -7.18 5.55 8.49
N ARG A 137 -7.28 5.23 7.21
CA ARG A 137 -6.25 4.49 6.48
C ARG A 137 -5.10 5.37 6.02
N GLN A 138 -5.39 6.58 5.53
CA GLN A 138 -4.37 7.51 5.05
C GLN A 138 -3.52 8.05 6.21
N LEU A 139 -4.16 8.34 7.34
CA LEU A 139 -3.51 8.88 8.53
C LEU A 139 -2.94 7.79 9.46
N GLY A 140 -3.38 6.55 9.30
CA GLY A 140 -3.02 5.45 10.22
C GLY A 140 -3.63 5.62 11.61
N GLN A 141 -4.70 6.41 11.72
CA GLN A 141 -5.40 6.71 12.96
C GLN A 141 -6.64 5.83 13.13
N LYS A 142 -7.05 5.63 14.39
CA LYS A 142 -8.32 4.95 14.68
C LYS A 142 -9.50 5.89 14.41
N ALA A 143 -10.69 5.31 14.30
CA ALA A 143 -11.89 6.08 14.01
C ALA A 143 -12.21 7.11 15.10
N GLU A 144 -11.97 6.75 16.37
CA GLU A 144 -12.22 7.61 17.54
C GLU A 144 -11.33 8.85 17.55
N ALA A 145 -10.15 8.79 16.93
CA ALA A 145 -9.26 9.95 16.83
C ALA A 145 -9.76 10.99 15.81
N LEU A 146 -10.74 10.65 14.97
CA LEU A 146 -11.31 11.51 13.93
C LEU A 146 -12.69 12.08 14.32
N GLU A 147 -13.23 11.70 15.47
CA GLU A 147 -14.50 12.22 16.02
C GLU A 147 -14.26 13.45 16.90
#